data_AF-A0A7Y1YJM2-F1
#
_entry.id   AF-A0A7Y1YJM2-F1
#
_cell.length_a   1.000
_cell.length_b   1.000
_cell.length_c   1.000
_cell.angle_alpha   90.00
_cell.angle_beta   90.00
_cell.angle_gamma   90.00
#
_symmetry.space_group_name_H-M   'P 1'
#
loop_
_entity.id
_entity.type
_entity.pdbx_description
1 polymer ?
#
loop_
_entity_poly.entity_id
_entity_poly.type
_entity_poly.pdbx_seq_one_letter_code
_entity_poly.pdbx_strand_id
1 'polypeptide(L)'
;MEDFLELKVAWYLPDVLWKREFLNDKDLFNEDLMAGQDRDFHSRMLLHEPKLMVLDEYLTYCRKHDGNLTAKLDDIKNKALKISHMNSVISLVDKIDAADRLSKRIRLGLFKAMIKYLPYTLENKSDFNTLRSLLKRLSFPNLFVMLGWIKFYISYISIKLTGRGSKLLR
;
A
#
# COMPACT_ATOMS: atom_id res chain seq x y z
N MET A 1 7.03 5.46 11.76
CA MET A 1 5.95 4.70 11.07
C MET A 1 5.37 5.48 9.90
N GLU A 2 4.84 6.69 10.12
CA GLU A 2 4.22 7.46 9.04
C GLU A 2 5.15 7.67 7.83
N ASP A 3 6.42 8.02 8.08
CA ASP A 3 7.41 8.22 7.00
C ASP A 3 7.65 6.96 6.16
N PHE A 4 7.58 5.78 6.79
CA PHE A 4 7.67 4.49 6.10
C PHE A 4 6.41 4.23 5.25
N LEU A 5 5.22 4.45 5.82
CA LEU A 5 3.95 4.25 5.12
C LEU A 5 3.78 5.22 3.94
N GLU A 6 4.35 6.42 4.02
CA GLU A 6 4.35 7.41 2.94
C GLU A 6 5.47 7.20 1.91
N LEU A 7 6.35 6.21 2.10
CA LEU A 7 7.53 5.98 1.27
C LEU A 7 8.51 7.17 1.26
N LYS A 8 8.54 7.98 2.33
CA LYS A 8 9.61 8.98 2.53
C LYS A 8 10.92 8.31 2.92
N VAL A 9 10.81 7.21 3.67
CA VAL A 9 11.91 6.30 3.96
C VAL A 9 11.54 4.95 3.36
N ALA A 10 12.28 4.53 2.35
CA ALA A 10 12.12 3.20 1.76
C ALA A 10 12.98 2.21 2.56
N TRP A 11 12.38 1.10 2.97
CA TRP A 11 13.11 -0.03 3.52
C TRP A 11 13.10 -1.13 2.46
N TYR A 12 14.25 -1.39 1.84
CA TYR A 12 14.40 -2.52 0.94
C TYR A 12 14.90 -3.71 1.74
N LEU A 13 14.66 -4.93 1.24
CA LEU A 13 15.39 -6.08 1.78
C LEU A 13 16.83 -6.07 1.22
N PRO A 14 17.86 -6.30 2.05
CA PRO A 14 17.80 -6.68 3.48
C PRO A 14 18.12 -5.52 4.47
N ASP A 15 17.77 -4.27 4.18
CA ASP A 15 18.18 -3.07 4.94
C ASP A 15 17.74 -3.07 6.42
N VAL A 16 16.64 -3.77 6.75
CA VAL A 16 16.06 -3.76 8.09
C VAL A 16 16.35 -5.06 8.82
N LEU A 17 17.05 -4.95 9.94
CA LEU A 17 17.33 -6.06 10.83
C LEU A 17 16.47 -5.96 12.09
N TRP A 18 15.80 -7.06 12.43
CA TRP A 18 15.00 -7.19 13.64
C TRP A 18 15.72 -8.10 14.63
N LYS A 19 15.75 -7.70 15.91
CA LYS A 19 16.18 -8.62 16.95
C LYS A 19 15.20 -9.79 17.03
N ARG A 20 15.72 -11.02 17.14
CA ARG A 20 14.88 -12.23 17.26
C ARG A 20 13.90 -12.13 18.43
N GLU A 21 14.38 -11.68 19.59
CA GLU A 21 13.56 -11.51 20.80
C GLU A 21 12.37 -10.56 20.60
N PHE A 22 12.50 -9.53 19.75
CA PHE A 22 11.41 -8.61 19.45
C PHE A 22 10.31 -9.27 18.62
N LEU A 23 10.69 -10.22 17.76
CA LEU A 23 9.78 -10.96 16.88
C LEU A 23 9.03 -12.09 17.60
N ASN A 24 9.41 -12.42 18.84
CA ASN A 24 8.66 -13.40 19.63
C ASN A 24 7.22 -12.90 19.83
N ASP A 25 6.26 -13.81 19.63
CA ASP A 25 4.83 -13.54 19.75
C ASP A 25 4.35 -12.38 18.85
N LYS A 26 4.91 -12.27 17.65
CA LYS A 26 4.46 -11.35 16.60
C LYS A 26 3.93 -12.12 15.40
N ASP A 27 2.94 -11.54 14.74
CA ASP A 27 2.53 -12.01 13.41
C ASP A 27 3.72 -11.80 12.46
N LEU A 28 4.32 -12.88 11.96
CA LEU A 28 5.44 -12.80 11.02
C LEU A 28 4.93 -12.45 9.60
N PHE A 29 5.51 -13.03 8.55
CA PHE A 29 5.06 -12.79 7.18
C PHE A 29 3.70 -13.43 6.92
N ASN A 30 2.85 -12.72 6.17
CA ASN A 30 1.63 -13.30 5.64
C ASN A 30 1.98 -14.12 4.39
N GLU A 31 1.97 -15.44 4.50
CA GLU A 31 2.35 -16.36 3.42
C GLU A 31 1.34 -16.36 2.25
N ASP A 32 0.08 -15.96 2.50
CA ASP A 32 -0.95 -15.83 1.47
C ASP A 32 -0.85 -14.52 0.67
N LEU A 33 -0.05 -13.57 1.15
CA LEU A 33 0.11 -12.27 0.48
C LEU A 33 0.97 -12.44 -0.76
N MET A 34 0.36 -12.18 -1.92
CA MET A 34 1.03 -12.40 -3.20
C MET A 34 2.05 -11.29 -3.55
N ALA A 35 1.90 -10.09 -2.97
CA ALA A 35 2.80 -8.97 -3.20
C ALA A 35 2.87 -8.01 -2.00
N GLY A 36 4.05 -7.44 -1.77
CA GLY A 36 4.27 -6.42 -0.74
C GLY A 36 4.42 -6.99 0.67
N GLN A 37 4.86 -8.25 0.78
CA GLN A 37 5.08 -8.94 2.06
C GLN A 37 5.97 -8.13 3.02
N ASP A 38 7.08 -7.59 2.53
CA ASP A 38 8.03 -6.82 3.33
C ASP A 38 7.38 -5.56 3.92
N ARG A 39 6.61 -4.85 3.08
CA ARG A 39 5.93 -3.63 3.49
C ARG A 39 4.82 -3.93 4.50
N ASP A 40 4.04 -4.98 4.27
CA ASP A 40 3.01 -5.43 5.22
C ASP A 40 3.64 -5.78 6.58
N PHE A 41 4.68 -6.62 6.56
CA PHE A 41 5.41 -7.05 7.74
C PHE A 41 6.00 -5.88 8.52
N HIS A 42 6.80 -5.02 7.88
CA HIS A 42 7.43 -3.89 8.56
C HIS A 42 6.41 -2.85 9.06
N SER A 43 5.31 -2.64 8.34
CA SER A 43 4.24 -1.75 8.80
C SER A 43 3.61 -2.26 10.10
N ARG A 44 3.38 -3.58 10.19
CA ARG A 44 2.87 -4.22 11.42
C ARG A 44 3.91 -4.20 12.54
N MET A 45 5.18 -4.44 12.27
CA MET A 45 6.23 -4.35 13.29
C MET A 45 6.34 -2.94 13.88
N LEU A 46 6.21 -1.91 13.04
CA LEU A 46 6.21 -0.51 13.47
C LEU A 46 5.02 -0.13 14.38
N LEU A 47 3.92 -0.88 14.32
CA LEU A 47 2.79 -0.69 15.24
C LEU A 47 3.14 -1.07 16.68
N HIS A 48 4.10 -1.97 16.88
CA HIS A 48 4.59 -2.38 18.20
C HIS A 48 5.66 -1.44 18.79
N GLU A 49 5.82 -0.25 18.21
CA GLU A 49 6.72 0.81 18.70
C GLU A 49 8.14 0.34 19.03
N PRO A 50 8.82 -0.35 18.09
CA PRO A 50 10.18 -0.81 18.31
C PRO A 50 11.13 0.38 18.52
N LYS A 51 12.16 0.14 19.35
CA LYS A 51 13.31 1.03 19.40
C LYS A 51 14.16 0.78 18.15
N LEU A 52 14.24 1.78 17.27
CA LEU A 52 14.98 1.71 16.02
C LEU A 52 16.29 2.50 16.11
N MET A 53 17.32 2.01 15.44
CA MET A 53 18.58 2.70 15.18
C MET A 53 18.74 2.83 13.67
N VAL A 54 19.02 4.04 13.20
CA VAL A 54 19.32 4.30 11.78
C VAL A 54 20.83 4.41 11.65
N LEU A 55 21.41 3.60 10.76
CA LEU A 55 22.81 3.67 10.38
C LEU A 55 22.89 4.42 9.06
N ASP A 56 23.58 5.57 9.04
CA ASP A 56 23.81 6.36 7.83
C ASP A 56 25.06 5.85 7.11
N GLU A 57 25.01 4.57 6.72
CA GLU A 57 26.11 3.84 6.10
C GLU A 57 25.61 3.02 4.90
N TYR A 58 26.45 2.90 3.88
CA TYR A 58 26.17 2.06 2.70
C TYR A 58 26.48 0.59 3.02
N LEU A 59 25.48 -0.16 3.48
CA LEU A 59 25.65 -1.53 3.98
C LEU A 59 25.11 -2.62 3.05
N THR A 60 24.25 -2.27 2.10
CA THR A 60 23.54 -3.25 1.25
C THR A 60 23.56 -2.82 -0.22
N TYR A 61 23.51 -3.82 -1.12
CA TYR A 61 23.33 -3.62 -2.56
C TYR A 61 22.01 -4.24 -3.02
N CYS A 62 21.16 -3.47 -3.67
CA CYS A 62 19.95 -3.99 -4.30
C CYS A 62 20.25 -4.47 -5.73
N ARG A 63 20.08 -5.76 -5.99
CA ARG A 63 20.23 -6.31 -7.35
C ARG A 63 19.01 -5.95 -8.19
N LYS A 64 19.25 -5.26 -9.31
CA LYS A 64 18.23 -5.00 -10.34
C LYS A 64 18.47 -5.90 -11.54
N HIS A 65 17.41 -6.49 -12.07
CA HIS A 65 17.40 -7.27 -13.30
C HIS A 65 16.00 -7.25 -13.92
N ASP A 66 15.90 -7.43 -15.24
CA ASP A 66 14.63 -7.31 -15.99
C ASP A 66 13.58 -8.37 -15.60
N GLY A 67 14.03 -9.48 -15.02
CA GLY A 67 13.17 -10.52 -14.47
C GLY A 67 12.57 -10.21 -13.09
N ASN A 68 12.87 -9.07 -12.47
CA ASN A 68 12.38 -8.79 -11.12
C ASN A 68 10.85 -8.58 -11.10
N LEU A 69 10.23 -8.91 -9.97
CA LEU A 69 8.78 -8.81 -9.83
C LEU A 69 8.31 -7.36 -10.04
N THR A 70 9.08 -6.40 -9.54
CA THR A 70 8.80 -4.96 -9.63
C THR A 70 8.68 -4.44 -11.06
N ALA A 71 9.50 -4.92 -12.00
CA ALA A 71 9.42 -4.57 -13.41
C ALA A 71 8.11 -5.07 -14.07
N LYS A 72 7.47 -6.07 -13.47
CA LYS A 72 6.22 -6.65 -13.97
C LYS A 72 4.98 -6.15 -13.22
N LEU A 73 5.12 -5.60 -12.00
CA LEU A 73 3.99 -5.24 -11.11
C LEU A 73 2.95 -4.28 -11.70
N ASP A 74 3.29 -3.48 -12.70
CA ASP A 74 2.37 -2.52 -13.35
C ASP A 74 1.66 -3.07 -14.59
N ASP A 75 1.89 -4.34 -14.92
CA ASP A 75 1.09 -5.06 -15.91
C ASP A 75 -0.30 -5.34 -15.35
N ILE A 76 -1.36 -5.00 -16.11
CA ILE A 76 -2.76 -5.33 -15.80
C ILE A 76 -2.96 -6.82 -15.53
N LYS A 77 -2.13 -7.69 -16.12
CA LYS A 77 -2.12 -9.14 -15.86
C LYS A 77 -1.86 -9.50 -14.39
N ASN A 78 -1.33 -8.57 -13.60
CA ASN A 78 -1.07 -8.74 -12.16
C ASN A 78 -2.24 -8.30 -11.27
N LYS A 79 -3.48 -8.34 -11.79
CA LYS A 79 -4.70 -8.03 -11.04
C LYS A 79 -4.78 -8.75 -9.69
N ALA A 80 -4.56 -10.07 -9.66
CA ALA A 80 -4.61 -10.86 -8.43
C ALA A 80 -3.62 -10.33 -7.36
N LEU A 81 -2.41 -9.95 -7.77
CA LEU A 81 -1.41 -9.33 -6.89
C LEU A 81 -1.90 -8.01 -6.31
N LYS A 82 -2.52 -7.14 -7.14
CA LYS A 82 -3.07 -5.86 -6.68
C LYS A 82 -4.27 -6.05 -5.74
N ILE A 83 -5.15 -7.02 -6.00
CA ILE A 83 -6.27 -7.31 -5.10
C ILE A 83 -5.77 -7.87 -3.76
N SER A 84 -4.82 -8.82 -3.79
CA SER A 84 -4.19 -9.36 -2.58
C SER A 84 -3.55 -8.25 -1.74
N HIS A 85 -2.79 -7.34 -2.36
CA HIS A 85 -2.21 -6.19 -1.67
C HIS A 85 -3.25 -5.18 -1.17
N MET A 86 -4.34 -4.94 -1.90
CA MET A 86 -5.42 -4.07 -1.41
C MET A 86 -6.03 -4.64 -0.12
N ASN A 87 -6.22 -5.97 -0.05
CA ASN A 87 -6.74 -6.63 1.14
C ASN A 87 -5.77 -6.55 2.33
N SER A 88 -4.45 -6.65 2.09
CA SER A 88 -3.47 -6.43 3.16
C SER A 88 -3.48 -4.99 3.66
N VAL A 89 -3.65 -3.99 2.78
CA VAL A 89 -3.80 -2.58 3.18
C VAL A 89 -5.07 -2.39 4.03
N ILE A 90 -6.18 -3.07 3.73
CA ILE A 90 -7.40 -3.00 4.57
C ILE A 90 -7.10 -3.53 5.97
N SER A 91 -6.51 -4.73 6.07
CA SER A 91 -6.12 -5.33 7.36
C SER A 91 -5.15 -4.45 8.14
N LEU A 92 -4.19 -3.81 7.46
CA LEU A 92 -3.28 -2.86 8.07
C LEU A 92 -4.02 -1.62 8.60
N VAL A 93 -4.96 -1.07 7.82
CA VAL A 93 -5.78 0.07 8.27
C VAL A 93 -6.60 -0.33 9.51
N ASP A 94 -7.17 -1.54 9.56
CA ASP A 94 -7.87 -2.05 10.75
C ASP A 94 -6.95 -2.08 11.98
N LYS A 95 -5.73 -2.61 11.84
CA LYS A 95 -4.76 -2.66 12.94
C LYS A 95 -4.30 -1.27 13.39
N ILE A 96 -4.07 -0.33 12.45
CA ILE A 96 -3.67 1.06 12.77
C ILE A 96 -4.80 1.81 13.50
N ASP A 97 -6.04 1.63 13.03
CA ASP A 97 -7.24 2.29 13.58
C ASP A 97 -7.57 1.74 14.97
N ALA A 98 -7.48 0.42 15.16
CA ALA A 98 -7.66 -0.22 16.46
C ALA A 98 -6.61 0.20 17.50
N ALA A 99 -5.43 0.63 17.05
CA ALA A 99 -4.39 1.20 17.91
C ALA A 99 -4.56 2.71 18.16
N ASP A 100 -5.60 3.35 17.61
CA ASP A 100 -5.81 4.81 17.61
C ASP A 100 -4.65 5.61 16.97
N ARG A 101 -4.04 5.03 15.92
CA ARG A 101 -2.87 5.63 15.23
C ARG A 101 -3.18 6.06 13.80
N LEU A 102 -4.44 6.03 13.37
CA LEU A 102 -4.82 6.31 11.98
C LEU A 102 -4.88 7.83 11.71
N SER A 103 -3.70 8.45 11.63
CA SER A 103 -3.55 9.88 11.44
C SER A 103 -4.04 10.35 10.06
N LYS A 104 -4.36 11.65 9.93
CA LYS A 104 -4.71 12.29 8.65
C LYS A 104 -3.62 12.10 7.59
N ARG A 105 -2.36 12.03 8.04
CA ARG A 105 -1.19 11.87 7.18
C ARG A 105 -1.13 10.46 6.58
N ILE A 106 -1.28 9.43 7.41
CA ILE A 106 -1.42 8.03 6.94
C ILE A 106 -2.62 7.88 6.01
N ARG A 107 -3.78 8.44 6.41
CA ARG A 107 -5.01 8.41 5.60
C ARG A 107 -4.77 8.96 4.20
N LEU A 108 -4.11 10.12 4.09
CA LEU A 108 -3.82 10.76 2.81
C LEU A 108 -2.83 9.95 1.96
N GLY A 109 -1.76 9.44 2.57
CA GLY A 109 -0.76 8.62 1.89
C GLY A 109 -1.38 7.35 1.30
N LEU A 110 -2.13 6.61 2.12
CA LEU A 110 -2.83 5.40 1.68
C LEU A 110 -3.92 5.72 0.65
N PHE A 111 -4.68 6.81 0.80
CA PHE A 111 -5.68 7.21 -0.18
C PHE A 111 -5.06 7.46 -1.56
N LYS A 112 -3.96 8.22 -1.62
CA LYS A 112 -3.21 8.51 -2.85
C LYS A 112 -2.63 7.24 -3.48
N ALA A 113 -2.23 6.26 -2.67
CA ALA A 113 -1.73 4.98 -3.17
C ALA A 113 -2.86 4.10 -3.71
N MET A 114 -3.97 3.99 -2.97
CA MET A 114 -5.08 3.08 -3.27
C MET A 114 -5.95 3.58 -4.42
N ILE A 115 -6.06 4.88 -4.66
CA ILE A 115 -6.83 5.39 -5.81
C ILE A 115 -6.36 4.79 -7.15
N LYS A 116 -5.07 4.46 -7.26
CA LYS A 116 -4.43 3.86 -8.43
C LYS A 116 -4.90 2.42 -8.71
N TYR A 117 -5.61 1.82 -7.75
CA TYR A 117 -6.09 0.43 -7.86
C TYR A 117 -7.38 0.32 -8.65
N LEU A 118 -8.04 1.44 -8.97
CA LEU A 118 -9.29 1.46 -9.72
C LEU A 118 -9.29 0.53 -10.96
N PRO A 119 -8.31 0.59 -11.89
CA PRO A 119 -8.35 -0.21 -13.11
C PRO A 119 -8.41 -1.72 -12.85
N TYR A 120 -7.81 -2.19 -11.76
CA TYR A 120 -7.74 -3.62 -11.42
C TYR A 120 -9.03 -4.13 -10.78
N THR A 121 -9.96 -3.25 -10.41
CA THR A 121 -11.20 -3.61 -9.71
C THR A 121 -12.44 -3.60 -10.61
N LEU A 122 -12.34 -3.08 -11.85
CA LEU A 122 -13.52 -2.78 -12.67
C LEU A 122 -14.28 -4.00 -13.19
N GLU A 123 -13.61 -5.13 -13.35
CA GLU A 123 -14.22 -6.37 -13.83
C GLU A 123 -15.06 -7.08 -12.75
N ASN A 124 -14.78 -6.81 -11.47
CA ASN A 124 -15.46 -7.45 -10.34
C ASN A 124 -16.11 -6.39 -9.44
N LYS A 125 -17.44 -6.41 -9.38
CA LYS A 125 -18.22 -5.46 -8.57
C LYS A 125 -17.85 -5.52 -7.09
N SER A 126 -17.50 -6.69 -6.56
CA SER A 126 -17.05 -6.86 -5.18
C SER A 126 -15.74 -6.09 -4.94
N ASP A 127 -14.73 -6.33 -5.77
CA ASP A 127 -13.41 -5.66 -5.66
C ASP A 127 -13.54 -4.13 -5.78
N PHE A 128 -14.40 -3.65 -6.69
CA PHE A 128 -14.68 -2.23 -6.84
C PHE A 128 -15.31 -1.63 -5.59
N ASN A 129 -16.27 -2.33 -5.00
CA ASN A 129 -16.92 -1.89 -3.77
C ASN A 129 -15.94 -1.91 -2.58
N THR A 130 -15.07 -2.92 -2.51
CA THR A 130 -14.00 -3.02 -1.52
C THR A 130 -13.05 -1.81 -1.61
N LEU A 131 -12.56 -1.49 -2.80
CA LEU A 131 -11.74 -0.30 -3.02
C LEU A 131 -12.47 0.98 -2.63
N ARG A 132 -13.73 1.13 -3.06
CA ARG A 132 -14.52 2.32 -2.74
C ARG A 132 -14.75 2.47 -1.23
N SER A 133 -14.98 1.36 -0.52
CA SER A 133 -15.14 1.34 0.93
C SER A 133 -13.86 1.77 1.63
N LEU A 134 -12.72 1.21 1.23
CA LEU A 134 -11.41 1.61 1.72
C LEU A 134 -11.14 3.11 1.50
N LEU A 135 -11.36 3.62 0.28
CA LEU A 135 -11.17 5.04 -0.02
C LEU A 135 -12.09 5.95 0.80
N LYS A 136 -13.34 5.55 1.05
CA LYS A 136 -14.26 6.29 1.93
C LYS A 136 -13.73 6.34 3.36
N ARG A 137 -13.26 5.21 3.90
CA ARG A 137 -12.70 5.16 5.25
C ARG A 137 -11.44 6.02 5.41
N LEU A 138 -10.62 6.08 4.36
CA LEU A 138 -9.43 6.95 4.31
C LEU A 138 -9.76 8.42 4.01
N SER A 139 -11.02 8.76 3.69
CA SER A 139 -11.40 10.13 3.37
C SER A 139 -11.59 10.98 4.63
N PHE A 140 -11.25 12.26 4.51
CA PHE A 140 -11.46 13.29 5.53
C PHE A 140 -11.50 14.67 4.85
N PRO A 141 -12.00 15.74 5.49
CA PRO A 141 -12.03 17.08 4.91
C PRO A 141 -10.63 17.58 4.51
N ASN A 142 -10.33 17.48 3.22
CA ASN A 142 -9.03 17.82 2.64
C ASN A 142 -9.14 18.00 1.12
N LEU A 143 -8.50 19.04 0.59
CA LEU A 143 -8.54 19.37 -0.85
C LEU A 143 -7.99 18.25 -1.74
N PHE A 144 -6.92 17.58 -1.32
CA PHE A 144 -6.33 16.49 -2.11
C PHE A 144 -7.21 15.24 -2.14
N VAL A 145 -7.92 14.96 -1.05
CA VAL A 145 -8.91 13.86 -1.00
C VAL A 145 -10.07 14.17 -1.95
N MET A 146 -10.59 15.40 -1.91
CA MET A 146 -11.67 15.85 -2.80
C MET A 146 -11.26 15.79 -4.28
N LEU A 147 -10.12 16.38 -4.65
CA LEU A 147 -9.58 16.30 -6.00
C LEU A 147 -9.31 14.85 -6.43
N GLY A 148 -8.89 14.01 -5.50
CA GLY A 148 -8.73 12.58 -5.72
C GLY A 148 -10.05 11.90 -6.08
N TRP A 149 -11.14 12.14 -5.36
CA TRP A 149 -12.46 11.60 -5.72
C TRP A 149 -12.94 12.07 -7.10
N ILE A 150 -12.70 13.33 -7.44
CA ILE A 150 -13.00 13.85 -8.79
C ILE A 150 -12.22 13.05 -9.84
N LYS A 151 -10.90 12.89 -9.64
CA LYS A 151 -10.05 12.06 -10.53
C LYS A 151 -10.53 10.62 -10.60
N PHE A 152 -10.97 10.02 -9.49
CA PHE A 152 -11.48 8.66 -9.42
C PHE A 152 -12.68 8.46 -10.35
N TYR A 153 -13.69 9.33 -10.27
CA TYR A 153 -14.89 9.20 -11.10
C TYR A 153 -14.64 9.55 -12.57
N ILE A 154 -13.84 10.58 -12.86
CA ILE A 154 -13.44 10.91 -14.24
C ILE A 154 -12.70 9.70 -14.87
N SER A 155 -11.79 9.09 -14.12
CA SER A 155 -11.05 7.91 -14.58
C SER A 155 -11.96 6.70 -14.78
N TYR A 156 -12.89 6.46 -13.86
CA TYR A 156 -13.89 5.40 -13.99
C TYR A 156 -14.71 5.52 -15.28
N ILE A 157 -15.25 6.71 -15.56
CA ILE A 157 -16.02 6.99 -16.78
C ILE A 157 -15.12 6.83 -18.00
N SER A 158 -13.92 7.41 -17.97
CA SER A 158 -12.96 7.33 -19.09
C SER A 158 -12.55 5.89 -19.41
N ILE A 159 -12.30 5.03 -18.40
CA ILE A 159 -11.97 3.62 -18.63
C ILE A 159 -13.16 2.88 -19.23
N LYS A 160 -14.39 3.10 -18.74
CA LYS A 160 -15.58 2.46 -19.31
C LYS A 160 -15.85 2.85 -20.76
N LEU A 161 -15.58 4.10 -21.13
CA LEU A 161 -15.82 4.60 -22.49
C LEU A 161 -14.70 4.29 -23.48
N THR A 162 -13.44 4.34 -23.04
CA THR A 162 -12.27 4.35 -23.94
C THR A 162 -11.22 3.29 -23.62
N GLY A 163 -11.31 2.63 -22.46
CA GLY A 163 -10.29 1.71 -21.95
C GLY A 163 -8.98 2.37 -21.50
N ARG A 164 -8.84 3.70 -21.62
CA ARG A 164 -7.54 4.40 -21.44
C ARG A 164 -7.42 5.30 -20.20
N GLY A 165 -8.49 5.43 -19.40
CA GLY A 165 -8.54 6.37 -18.27
C GLY A 165 -7.60 6.06 -17.10
N SER A 166 -6.90 4.92 -17.08
CA SER A 166 -5.93 4.56 -16.03
C SER A 166 -4.76 5.54 -15.92
N LYS A 167 -4.40 6.22 -17.01
CA LYS A 167 -3.31 7.23 -17.03
C LYS A 167 -3.62 8.47 -16.17
N LEU A 168 -4.89 8.78 -15.95
CA LEU A 168 -5.33 9.94 -15.16
C LEU A 168 -5.08 9.79 -13.66
N LEU A 169 -4.80 8.55 -13.22
CA LEU A 169 -4.52 8.19 -11.83
C LEU A 169 -3.02 8.05 -11.53
N ARG A 170 -2.13 8.26 -12.51
CA ARG A 170 -0.68 8.22 -12.30
C ARG A 170 -0.21 9.36 -11.39
#